data_AF-A0A925YFL2-F1
#
_entry.id   AF-A0A925YFL2-F1
#
_cell.length_a   1.000
_cell.length_b   1.000
_cell.length_c   1.000
_cell.angle_alpha   90.00
_cell.angle_beta   90.00
_cell.angle_gamma   90.00
#
_symmetry.space_group_name_H-M   'P 1'
#
loop_
_entity.id
_entity.type
_entity.pdbx_description
1 polymer ?
#
loop_
_entity_poly.entity_id
_entity_poly.type
_entity_poly.pdbx_seq_one_letter_code
_entity_poly.pdbx_strand_id
1 'polypeptide(L)'
;MACLLQSPVVMTSLGQQAKQDDRPLPAPKEWNRSHATKRLAEEMGHAKGDAAYQFSILLVEFGGLTDSADRLGYASGQDVWRRAMAFLVQDLNAEDLCCRLSGDEFLLILSGEGLADARNVVERLKQRWQPAAGTREGSIQVNIGIASYPTHGCKIEELLCAADEALHADRLNNEVINSAEVRRTASRRTSH
;
A
#
# COMPACT_ATOMS: atom_id res chain seq x y z
N MET A 1 12.27 19.25 -12.12
CA MET A 1 11.53 18.11 -12.71
C MET A 1 12.41 16.88 -12.73
N ALA A 2 12.63 16.27 -11.57
CA ALA A 2 13.28 14.97 -11.45
C ALA A 2 12.59 14.27 -10.28
N CYS A 3 11.74 13.30 -10.60
CA CYS A 3 11.22 12.33 -9.65
C CYS A 3 12.44 11.63 -9.06
N LEU A 4 12.78 11.93 -7.81
CA LEU A 4 13.93 11.34 -7.13
C LEU A 4 13.56 9.89 -6.78
N LEU A 5 13.79 9.02 -7.76
CA LEU A 5 13.82 7.57 -7.67
C LEU A 5 14.85 7.15 -6.62
N GLN A 6 14.45 7.07 -5.35
CA GLN A 6 15.25 6.45 -4.29
C GLN A 6 14.49 5.32 -3.56
N SER A 7 13.57 4.65 -4.24
CA SER A 7 13.20 3.27 -3.93
C SER A 7 12.93 2.50 -5.23
N PRO A 8 13.74 1.49 -5.58
CA PRO A 8 13.70 0.83 -6.91
C PRO A 8 12.50 -0.13 -7.10
N VAL A 9 11.54 -0.18 -6.17
CA VAL A 9 10.57 -1.29 -6.09
C VAL A 9 9.30 -1.07 -6.92
N VAL A 10 8.80 0.16 -7.07
CA VAL A 10 7.48 0.41 -7.68
C VAL A 10 7.54 0.64 -9.20
N MET A 11 8.60 1.29 -9.70
CA MET A 11 8.73 1.64 -11.13
C MET A 11 9.38 0.55 -12.01
N THR A 12 10.18 -0.35 -11.42
CA THR A 12 10.97 -1.30 -12.23
C THR A 12 10.24 -2.60 -12.58
N SER A 13 9.02 -2.86 -12.07
CA SER A 13 8.38 -4.18 -12.30
C SER A 13 6.85 -4.18 -12.16
N LEU A 14 6.17 -3.39 -12.99
CA LEU A 14 4.84 -3.77 -13.50
C LEU A 14 4.89 -4.32 -14.93
N GLY A 15 6.00 -4.10 -15.64
CA GLY A 15 6.17 -4.51 -17.04
C GLY A 15 7.06 -5.72 -17.30
N GLN A 16 7.90 -6.15 -16.35
CA GLN A 16 8.81 -7.29 -16.56
C GLN A 16 8.92 -8.17 -15.31
N GLN A 17 8.83 -9.50 -15.57
CA GLN A 17 8.87 -10.66 -14.66
C GLN A 17 7.54 -11.11 -14.02
N ALA A 18 6.63 -11.54 -14.89
CA ALA A 18 5.71 -12.65 -14.63
C ALA A 18 6.45 -14.00 -14.56
N LYS A 19 7.43 -14.15 -13.65
CA LYS A 19 8.05 -15.46 -13.36
C LYS A 19 7.80 -15.85 -11.91
N GLN A 20 6.71 -16.59 -11.75
CA GLN A 20 6.49 -17.70 -10.82
C GLN A 20 7.29 -17.68 -9.50
N ASP A 21 6.62 -17.22 -8.44
CA ASP A 21 6.87 -17.72 -7.09
C ASP A 21 5.79 -18.78 -6.80
N ASP A 22 6.12 -20.04 -7.11
CA ASP A 22 5.22 -21.21 -7.12
C ASP A 22 5.23 -21.92 -5.74
N ARG A 23 4.99 -21.17 -4.67
CA ARG A 23 4.87 -21.72 -3.30
C ARG A 23 3.39 -21.89 -2.95
N PRO A 24 2.97 -23.04 -2.37
CA PRO A 24 1.57 -23.27 -2.04
C PRO A 24 1.13 -22.30 -0.94
N LEU A 25 0.12 -21.47 -1.23
CA LEU A 25 -0.45 -20.47 -0.32
C LEU A 25 -1.55 -21.08 0.56
N PRO A 26 -1.46 -21.01 1.89
CA PRO A 26 -2.59 -21.33 2.77
C PRO A 26 -3.22 -20.09 3.44
N ALA A 27 -4.56 -20.03 3.38
CA ALA A 27 -5.53 -19.18 4.10
C ALA A 27 -5.75 -17.73 3.56
N PRO A 28 -6.89 -17.07 3.89
CA PRO A 28 -7.80 -16.46 2.92
C PRO A 28 -7.15 -15.31 2.12
N LYS A 29 -7.02 -15.56 0.81
CA LYS A 29 -6.76 -14.62 -0.29
C LYS A 29 -5.46 -13.80 -0.21
N GLU A 30 -4.32 -14.41 0.14
CA GLU A 30 -3.00 -13.86 -0.20
C GLU A 30 -2.84 -13.72 -1.73
N TRP A 31 -3.12 -12.54 -2.28
CA TRP A 31 -2.96 -12.28 -3.71
C TRP A 31 -1.56 -11.74 -4.02
N ASN A 32 -0.95 -12.26 -5.09
CA ASN A 32 0.36 -11.82 -5.55
C ASN A 32 0.28 -10.60 -6.48
N ARG A 33 1.44 -10.05 -6.86
CA ARG A 33 1.56 -8.90 -7.76
C ARG A 33 0.74 -9.01 -9.05
N SER A 34 0.65 -10.22 -9.65
CA SER A 34 -0.11 -10.42 -10.89
C SER A 34 -1.60 -10.13 -10.72
N HIS A 35 -2.16 -10.49 -9.57
CA HIS A 35 -3.56 -10.19 -9.25
C HIS A 35 -3.81 -8.71 -9.02
N ALA A 36 -2.85 -8.01 -8.38
CA ALA A 36 -2.92 -6.57 -8.24
C ALA A 36 -2.98 -5.86 -9.59
N THR A 37 -2.10 -6.23 -10.54
CA THR A 37 -2.08 -5.67 -11.90
C THR A 37 -3.41 -5.89 -12.61
N LYS A 38 -3.95 -7.12 -12.54
CA LYS A 38 -5.23 -7.45 -13.15
C LYS A 38 -6.36 -6.59 -12.57
N ARG A 39 -6.42 -6.49 -11.24
CA ARG A 39 -7.46 -5.71 -10.56
C ARG A 39 -7.37 -4.22 -10.90
N LEU A 40 -6.17 -3.63 -10.89
CA LEU A 40 -5.99 -2.24 -11.29
C LEU A 40 -6.47 -1.98 -12.73
N ALA A 41 -6.25 -2.93 -13.64
CA ALA A 41 -6.76 -2.82 -15.01
C ALA A 41 -8.29 -2.89 -15.07
N GLU A 42 -8.94 -3.67 -14.21
CA GLU A 42 -10.40 -3.73 -14.07
C GLU A 42 -10.96 -2.40 -13.53
N GLU A 43 -10.35 -1.82 -12.51
CA GLU A 43 -10.71 -0.49 -11.96
C GLU A 43 -10.60 0.61 -13.03
N MET A 44 -9.51 0.59 -13.82
CA MET A 44 -9.36 1.49 -14.96
C MET A 44 -10.39 1.25 -16.07
N GLY A 45 -10.92 0.03 -16.17
CA GLY A 45 -12.03 -0.33 -17.05
C GLY A 45 -13.34 0.32 -16.60
N HIS A 46 -13.66 0.27 -15.30
CA HIS A 46 -14.82 0.94 -14.72
C HIS A 46 -14.76 2.46 -14.93
N ALA A 47 -13.58 3.06 -14.71
CA ALA A 47 -13.34 4.49 -14.93
C ALA A 47 -13.56 4.95 -16.38
N LYS A 48 -13.41 4.06 -17.38
CA LYS A 48 -13.74 4.38 -18.77
C LYS A 48 -15.24 4.36 -19.04
N GLY A 49 -15.99 3.56 -18.29
CA GLY A 49 -17.45 3.43 -18.42
C GLY A 49 -18.23 4.48 -17.65
N ASP A 50 -17.64 5.04 -16.59
CA ASP A 50 -18.26 6.06 -15.74
C ASP A 50 -17.24 7.14 -15.35
N ALA A 51 -17.46 8.36 -15.83
CA ALA A 51 -16.58 9.51 -15.57
C ALA A 51 -16.61 9.99 -14.11
N ALA A 52 -17.62 9.62 -13.34
CA ALA A 52 -17.70 9.89 -11.91
C ALA A 52 -17.03 8.80 -11.07
N TYR A 53 -16.61 7.69 -11.67
CA TYR A 53 -16.00 6.59 -10.95
C TYR A 53 -14.66 7.01 -10.32
N GLN A 54 -14.48 6.60 -9.07
CA GLN A 54 -13.26 6.80 -8.31
C GLN A 54 -12.86 5.48 -7.66
N PHE A 55 -11.56 5.30 -7.50
CA PHE A 55 -11.02 4.21 -6.70
C PHE A 55 -9.71 4.69 -6.08
N SER A 56 -9.28 4.03 -5.02
CA SER A 56 -8.07 4.39 -4.30
C SER A 56 -7.15 3.19 -4.14
N ILE A 57 -5.86 3.48 -4.00
CA ILE A 57 -4.85 2.50 -3.68
C ILE A 57 -4.08 2.94 -2.44
N LEU A 58 -3.76 1.98 -1.59
CA LEU A 58 -2.92 2.17 -0.42
C LEU A 58 -1.70 1.28 -0.56
N LEU A 59 -0.51 1.88 -0.53
CA LEU A 59 0.72 1.14 -0.31
C LEU A 59 0.98 1.11 1.20
N VAL A 60 1.11 -0.09 1.75
CA VAL A 60 1.28 -0.31 3.18
C VAL A 60 2.61 -1.03 3.42
N GLU A 61 3.40 -0.52 4.34
CA GLU A 61 4.65 -1.15 4.78
C GLU A 61 4.63 -1.39 6.29
N PHE A 62 4.95 -2.61 6.70
CA PHE A 62 5.16 -2.95 8.11
C PHE A 62 6.66 -2.99 8.44
N GLY A 63 7.18 -1.90 9.02
CA GLY A 63 8.60 -1.79 9.39
C GLY A 63 9.04 -2.90 10.35
N GLY A 64 10.00 -3.74 9.91
CA GLY A 64 10.58 -4.82 10.73
C GLY A 64 9.75 -6.12 10.75
N LEU A 65 8.73 -6.24 9.89
CA LEU A 65 7.93 -7.46 9.78
C LEU A 65 8.75 -8.61 9.17
N THR A 66 9.61 -8.33 8.19
CA THR A 66 10.54 -9.30 7.59
C THR A 66 11.49 -9.88 8.61
N ASP A 67 12.18 -9.00 9.34
CA ASP A 67 13.09 -9.40 10.41
C ASP A 67 12.38 -10.24 11.49
N SER A 68 11.13 -9.90 11.80
CA SER A 68 10.32 -10.64 12.77
C SER A 68 9.96 -12.04 12.27
N ALA A 69 9.60 -12.17 10.99
CA ALA A 69 9.30 -13.46 10.38
C ALA A 69 10.54 -14.36 10.27
N ASP A 70 11.68 -13.81 9.82
CA ASP A 70 12.92 -14.56 9.59
C ASP A 70 13.49 -15.15 10.89
N ARG A 71 13.32 -14.45 12.02
CA ARG A 71 13.77 -14.91 13.34
C ARG A 71 12.98 -16.09 13.90
N LEU A 72 11.78 -16.37 13.40
CA LEU A 72 10.87 -17.37 13.98
C LEU A 72 10.90 -18.74 13.25
N GLY A 73 11.70 -18.86 12.19
CA GLY A 73 11.72 -20.04 11.32
C GLY A 73 10.48 -20.09 10.41
N TYR A 74 10.52 -20.96 9.38
CA TYR A 74 9.59 -20.90 8.24
C TYR A 74 8.09 -20.94 8.62
N ALA A 75 7.68 -21.90 9.45
CA ALA A 75 6.26 -22.09 9.79
C ALA A 75 5.70 -20.90 10.59
N SER A 76 6.41 -20.48 11.63
CA SER A 76 6.02 -19.34 12.46
C SER A 76 6.17 -17.99 11.74
N GLY A 77 7.11 -17.90 10.80
CA GLY A 77 7.28 -16.72 9.94
C GLY A 77 6.11 -16.51 8.98
N GLN A 78 5.53 -17.59 8.43
CA GLN A 78 4.30 -17.48 7.63
C GLN A 78 3.12 -16.92 8.44
N ASP A 79 3.02 -17.29 9.72
CA ASP A 79 1.94 -16.82 10.57
C ASP A 79 2.03 -15.33 10.87
N VAL A 80 3.24 -14.75 10.91
CA VAL A 80 3.44 -13.30 11.01
C VAL A 80 2.81 -12.58 9.82
N TRP A 81 3.08 -13.06 8.60
CA TRP A 81 2.53 -12.48 7.37
C TRP A 81 1.01 -12.64 7.29
N ARG A 82 0.50 -13.82 7.61
CA ARG A 82 -0.95 -14.08 7.66
C ARG A 82 -1.66 -13.16 8.62
N ARG A 83 -1.07 -12.89 9.80
CA ARG A 83 -1.65 -11.99 10.79
C ARG A 83 -1.66 -10.54 10.29
N ALA A 84 -0.59 -10.09 9.65
CA ALA A 84 -0.54 -8.76 9.04
C ALA A 84 -1.61 -8.62 7.94
N MET A 85 -1.74 -9.62 7.07
CA MET A 85 -2.78 -9.61 6.05
C MET A 85 -4.19 -9.69 6.63
N ALA A 86 -4.43 -10.59 7.59
CA ALA A 86 -5.71 -10.69 8.29
C ALA A 86 -6.08 -9.38 8.98
N PHE A 87 -5.09 -8.67 9.52
CA PHE A 87 -5.27 -7.34 10.09
C PHE A 87 -5.71 -6.32 9.04
N LEU A 88 -5.08 -6.31 7.86
CA LEU A 88 -5.40 -5.37 6.78
C LEU A 88 -6.79 -5.60 6.19
N VAL A 89 -7.22 -6.85 6.04
CA VAL A 89 -8.49 -7.17 5.35
C VAL A 89 -9.74 -7.06 6.23
N GLN A 90 -9.59 -6.87 7.55
CA GLN A 90 -10.72 -6.87 8.48
C GLN A 90 -11.74 -5.74 8.23
N ASP A 91 -11.30 -4.60 7.70
CA ASP A 91 -12.15 -3.43 7.43
C ASP A 91 -12.34 -3.16 5.94
N LEU A 92 -11.99 -4.15 5.10
CA LEU A 92 -12.15 -4.07 3.66
C LEU A 92 -13.52 -4.59 3.25
N ASN A 93 -14.12 -3.92 2.27
CA ASN A 93 -15.35 -4.38 1.64
C ASN A 93 -15.11 -5.66 0.83
N ALA A 94 -16.19 -6.35 0.47
CA ALA A 94 -16.10 -7.57 -0.34
C ALA A 94 -15.47 -7.35 -1.72
N GLU A 95 -15.63 -6.13 -2.23
CA GLU A 95 -15.07 -5.67 -3.50
C GLU A 95 -13.58 -5.35 -3.36
N ASP A 96 -13.09 -4.93 -2.19
CA ASP A 96 -11.71 -4.47 -2.03
C ASP A 96 -10.71 -5.63 -2.15
N LEU A 97 -9.46 -5.28 -2.49
CA LEU A 97 -8.38 -6.26 -2.65
C LEU A 97 -7.20 -5.89 -1.76
N CYS A 98 -6.60 -6.90 -1.11
CA CYS A 98 -5.31 -6.79 -0.47
C CYS A 98 -4.33 -7.76 -1.14
N CYS A 99 -3.22 -7.23 -1.66
CA CYS A 99 -2.17 -8.00 -2.31
C CYS A 99 -0.86 -7.81 -1.55
N ARG A 100 -0.07 -8.87 -1.43
CA ARG A 100 1.30 -8.78 -0.95
C ARG A 100 2.24 -8.53 -2.13
N LEU A 101 3.02 -7.45 -2.09
CA LEU A 101 3.94 -7.08 -3.16
C LEU A 101 5.33 -7.67 -2.99
N SER A 102 5.82 -7.65 -1.76
CA SER A 102 7.14 -8.12 -1.35
C SER A 102 7.12 -8.45 0.15
N GLY A 103 8.27 -8.61 0.80
CA GLY A 103 8.41 -9.01 2.21
C GLY A 103 7.33 -8.40 3.12
N ASP A 104 7.45 -7.12 3.41
CA ASP A 104 6.61 -6.34 4.32
C ASP A 104 5.71 -5.29 3.65
N GLU A 105 5.68 -5.30 2.31
CA GLU A 105 4.89 -4.38 1.50
C GLU A 105 3.60 -5.01 0.98
N PHE A 106 2.51 -4.28 1.14
CA PHE A 106 1.17 -4.65 0.69
C PHE A 106 0.57 -3.52 -0.15
N LEU A 107 -0.29 -3.90 -1.09
CA LEU A 107 -1.10 -3.01 -1.89
C LEU A 107 -2.56 -3.33 -1.65
N LEU A 108 -3.29 -2.35 -1.13
CA LEU A 108 -4.74 -2.41 -1.04
C LEU A 108 -5.35 -1.61 -2.20
N ILE A 109 -6.41 -2.15 -2.78
CA ILE A 109 -7.22 -1.50 -3.83
C ILE A 109 -8.63 -1.37 -3.28
N LEU A 110 -9.08 -0.13 -3.13
CA LEU A 110 -10.39 0.24 -2.59
C LEU A 110 -11.29 0.64 -3.74
N SER A 111 -12.25 -0.22 -4.07
CA SER A 111 -13.04 -0.13 -5.30
C SER A 111 -14.25 0.75 -5.11
N GLY A 112 -14.45 1.71 -6.02
CA GLY A 112 -15.52 2.70 -5.90
C GLY A 112 -15.27 3.74 -4.80
N GLU A 113 -14.13 3.69 -4.10
CA GLU A 113 -13.81 4.55 -2.96
C GLU A 113 -12.86 5.68 -3.35
N GLY A 114 -13.29 6.92 -3.11
CA GLY A 114 -12.50 8.11 -3.37
C GLY A 114 -11.46 8.38 -2.29
N LEU A 115 -10.75 9.51 -2.42
CA LEU A 115 -9.69 9.88 -1.48
C LEU A 115 -10.19 10.04 -0.03
N ALA A 116 -11.40 10.55 0.17
CA ALA A 116 -11.95 10.73 1.51
C ALA A 116 -12.20 9.39 2.21
N ASP A 117 -12.75 8.41 1.48
CA ASP A 117 -13.01 7.06 1.99
C ASP A 117 -11.71 6.33 2.31
N ALA A 118 -10.73 6.42 1.41
CA ALA A 118 -9.39 5.87 1.62
C ALA A 118 -8.71 6.42 2.88
N ARG A 119 -8.87 7.72 3.17
CA ARG A 119 -8.36 8.30 4.43
C ARG A 119 -9.04 7.71 5.65
N ASN A 120 -10.37 7.55 5.61
CA ASN A 120 -11.09 6.92 6.71
C ASN A 120 -10.61 5.48 6.94
N VAL A 121 -10.32 4.72 5.87
CA VAL A 121 -9.72 3.39 5.97
C VAL A 121 -8.35 3.46 6.64
N VAL A 122 -7.47 4.36 6.21
CA VAL A 122 -6.13 4.54 6.80
C VAL A 122 -6.18 4.94 8.28
N GLU A 123 -7.08 5.86 8.65
CA GLU A 123 -7.26 6.28 10.05
C GLU A 123 -7.70 5.10 10.91
N ARG A 124 -8.67 4.30 10.46
CA ARG A 124 -9.08 3.08 11.18
C ARG A 124 -7.94 2.08 11.31
N LEU A 125 -7.20 1.84 10.23
CA LEU A 125 -6.03 0.95 10.25
C LEU A 125 -4.99 1.44 11.27
N LYS A 126 -4.60 2.72 11.25
CA LYS A 126 -3.64 3.27 12.20
C LYS A 126 -4.14 3.25 13.65
N GLN A 127 -5.43 3.53 13.88
CA GLN A 127 -6.03 3.48 15.22
C GLN A 127 -6.07 2.05 15.78
N ARG A 128 -6.36 1.05 14.95
CA ARG A 128 -6.34 -0.36 15.34
C ARG A 128 -4.93 -0.88 15.49
N TRP A 129 -4.00 -0.40 14.66
CA TRP A 129 -2.56 -0.63 14.78
C TRP A 129 -1.94 0.28 15.85
N GLN A 130 -2.50 0.21 17.07
CA GLN A 130 -1.86 0.76 18.25
C GLN A 130 -1.15 -0.40 18.95
N PRO A 131 0.15 -0.59 18.72
CA PRO A 131 0.83 -1.70 19.33
C PRO A 131 0.87 -1.46 20.84
N ALA A 132 0.58 -2.51 21.62
CA ALA A 132 0.51 -2.39 23.07
C ALA A 132 1.86 -1.91 23.62
N ALA A 133 1.86 -0.77 24.32
CA ALA A 133 3.06 -0.21 24.91
C ALA A 133 3.79 -1.26 25.78
N GLY A 134 5.09 -1.47 25.51
CA GLY A 134 5.91 -2.44 26.24
C GLY A 134 5.94 -3.86 25.68
N THR A 135 5.26 -4.14 24.56
CA THR A 135 5.41 -5.42 23.83
C THR A 135 6.49 -5.32 22.75
N ARG A 136 7.06 -6.45 22.33
CA ARG A 136 7.98 -6.50 21.16
C ARG A 136 7.26 -6.17 19.85
N GLU A 137 5.95 -6.43 19.77
CA GLU A 137 5.09 -5.97 18.66
C GLU A 137 4.89 -4.44 18.69
N GLY A 138 5.12 -3.81 19.85
CA GLY A 138 5.31 -2.38 20.13
C GLY A 138 6.17 -1.59 19.14
N SER A 139 7.10 -2.26 18.45
CA SER A 139 8.08 -1.63 17.56
C SER A 139 7.78 -1.74 16.06
N ILE A 140 6.74 -2.48 15.65
CA ILE A 140 6.40 -2.59 14.23
C ILE A 140 5.60 -1.36 13.82
N GLN A 141 6.27 -0.45 13.10
CA GLN A 141 5.63 0.73 12.53
C GLN A 141 4.83 0.34 11.30
N VAL A 142 3.67 0.96 11.10
CA VAL A 142 2.88 0.84 9.89
C VAL A 142 2.90 2.16 9.16
N ASN A 143 3.49 2.15 7.97
CA ASN A 143 3.52 3.28 7.08
C ASN A 143 2.56 3.07 5.92
N ILE A 144 1.81 4.12 5.57
CA ILE A 144 0.76 4.03 4.54
C ILE A 144 0.80 5.24 3.61
N GLY A 145 0.95 4.99 2.31
CA GLY A 145 0.80 5.97 1.25
C GLY A 145 -0.51 5.79 0.50
N ILE A 146 -1.21 6.90 0.20
CA ILE A 146 -2.51 6.90 -0.47
C ILE A 146 -2.41 7.56 -1.84
N ALA A 147 -3.01 6.95 -2.86
CA ALA A 147 -3.33 7.61 -4.12
C ALA A 147 -4.76 7.26 -4.57
N SER A 148 -5.37 8.13 -5.37
CA SER A 148 -6.77 7.99 -5.77
C SER A 148 -6.94 8.45 -7.21
N TYR A 149 -7.66 7.67 -7.99
CA TYR A 149 -8.12 8.06 -9.30
C TYR A 149 -9.36 8.97 -9.18
N PRO A 150 -9.50 10.02 -10.01
CA PRO A 150 -8.48 10.59 -10.91
C PRO A 150 -7.57 11.63 -10.23
N THR A 151 -7.76 11.91 -8.93
CA THR A 151 -7.11 13.00 -8.19
C THR A 151 -5.59 13.01 -8.28
N HIS A 152 -4.96 11.83 -8.24
CA HIS A 152 -3.52 11.65 -8.16
C HIS A 152 -2.91 11.09 -9.45
N GLY A 153 -3.72 10.87 -10.49
CA GLY A 153 -3.29 10.32 -11.76
C GLY A 153 -4.45 9.70 -12.53
N CYS A 154 -4.31 9.66 -13.85
CA CYS A 154 -5.26 9.03 -14.76
C CYS A 154 -4.74 7.70 -15.34
N LYS A 155 -3.55 7.27 -14.91
CA LYS A 155 -2.91 6.00 -15.28
C LYS A 155 -2.42 5.26 -14.04
N ILE A 156 -2.31 3.94 -14.16
CA ILE A 156 -1.89 3.06 -13.05
C ILE A 156 -0.50 3.46 -12.54
N GLU A 157 0.44 3.76 -13.44
CA GLU A 157 1.81 4.13 -13.10
C GLU A 157 1.87 5.46 -12.32
N GLU A 158 1.00 6.41 -12.66
CA GLU A 158 0.89 7.70 -11.98
C GLU A 158 0.35 7.51 -10.55
N LEU A 159 -0.67 6.68 -10.38
CA LEU A 159 -1.24 6.35 -9.07
C LEU A 159 -0.22 5.66 -8.17
N LEU A 160 0.49 4.67 -8.69
CA LEU A 160 1.51 3.95 -7.92
C LEU A 160 2.69 4.83 -7.54
N CYS A 161 3.12 5.71 -8.44
CA CYS A 161 4.13 6.73 -8.14
C CYS A 161 3.66 7.65 -7.01
N ALA A 162 2.42 8.15 -7.10
CA ALA A 162 1.86 9.03 -6.09
C ALA A 162 1.70 8.35 -4.72
N ALA A 163 1.32 7.07 -4.70
CA ALA A 163 1.21 6.29 -3.47
C ALA A 163 2.59 6.06 -2.83
N ASP A 164 3.63 5.78 -3.64
CA ASP A 164 5.00 5.59 -3.17
C ASP A 164 5.58 6.88 -2.57
N GLU A 165 5.37 8.03 -3.22
CA GLU A 165 5.75 9.35 -2.69
C GLU A 165 5.07 9.63 -1.33
N ALA A 166 3.78 9.29 -1.21
CA ALA A 166 3.03 9.44 0.04
C ALA A 166 3.54 8.48 1.13
N LEU A 167 3.84 7.23 0.77
CA LEU A 167 4.39 6.24 1.70
C LEU A 167 5.75 6.69 2.25
N HIS A 168 6.62 7.19 1.36
CA HIS A 168 7.91 7.73 1.74
C HIS A 168 7.79 8.91 2.71
N ALA A 169 6.83 9.81 2.45
CA ALA A 169 6.56 10.94 3.33
C ALA A 169 6.05 10.50 4.73
N ASP A 170 5.19 9.48 4.77
CA ASP A 170 4.70 8.90 6.03
C ASP A 170 5.82 8.18 6.81
N ARG A 171 6.74 7.50 6.11
CA ARG A 171 7.92 6.88 6.73
C ARG A 171 8.83 7.90 7.41
N LEU A 172 9.00 9.08 6.82
CA LEU A 172 9.88 10.13 7.35
C LEU A 172 9.25 10.97 8.47
N ASN A 173 7.95 11.29 8.35
CA ASN A 173 7.28 12.24 9.25
C ASN A 173 6.25 11.60 10.17
N ASN A 174 5.93 10.31 9.99
CA ASN A 174 4.82 9.61 10.65
C ASN A 174 3.46 10.32 10.48
N GLU A 175 3.30 11.03 9.37
CA GLU A 175 2.09 11.74 8.98
C GLU A 175 1.52 11.15 7.69
N VAL A 176 0.21 10.90 7.66
CA VAL A 176 -0.50 10.49 6.44
C VAL A 176 -0.57 11.71 5.51
N ILE A 177 0.42 11.86 4.64
CA ILE A 177 0.53 13.02 3.75
C ILE A 177 0.04 12.62 2.35
N ASN A 178 -0.81 13.46 1.76
CA ASN A 178 -1.28 13.28 0.38
C ASN A 178 -0.18 13.71 -0.60
N SER A 179 -0.03 13.01 -1.73
CA SER A 179 0.93 13.42 -2.78
C SER A 179 0.65 14.84 -3.33
N ALA A 180 -0.61 15.29 -3.34
CA ALA A 180 -0.99 16.68 -3.66
C ALA A 180 -0.44 17.71 -2.64
N GLU A 181 -0.21 17.32 -1.39
CA GLU A 181 0.38 18.17 -0.34
C GLU A 181 1.90 18.06 -0.28
N VAL A 182 2.49 16.89 -0.60
CA VAL A 182 3.96 16.71 -0.70
C VAL A 182 4.58 17.78 -1.62
N ARG A 183 3.92 18.11 -2.75
CA ARG A 183 4.37 19.17 -3.67
C ARG A 183 4.37 20.59 -3.05
N ARG A 184 3.52 20.86 -2.05
CA ARG A 184 3.48 22.16 -1.35
C ARG A 184 4.50 22.25 -0.23
N THR A 185 4.77 21.15 0.47
CA THR A 185 5.71 21.13 1.60
C THR A 185 7.17 21.20 1.13
N ALA A 186 7.50 20.57 0.00
CA ALA A 186 8.84 20.67 -0.60
C ALA A 186 9.18 22.07 -1.14
N SER A 187 8.19 22.83 -1.60
CA SER A 187 8.39 24.19 -2.15
C SER A 187 8.58 25.27 -1.07
N ARG A 188 8.33 24.97 0.22
CA ARG A 188 8.50 25.92 1.33
C ARG A 188 9.89 25.90 1.99
N ARG A 189 10.75 24.93 1.65
CA ARG A 189 12.08 24.77 2.28
C ARG A 189 13.25 25.37 1.50
N THR A 190 13.03 25.97 0.33
CA THR A 190 14.09 26.59 -0.50
C THR A 190 14.08 28.12 -0.49
N SER A 191 13.40 28.75 0.47
CA SER A 191 13.44 30.20 0.69
C SER A 191 13.88 30.50 2.13
N HIS A 192 15.18 30.33 2.39
CA HIS A 192 15.96 31.10 3.35
C HIS A 192 17.42 31.10 2.92
#